data_AF-A0A3B3ZJ01-F1
#
_entry.id   AF-A0A3B3ZJ01-F1
#
_cell.length_a   1.000
_cell.length_b   1.000
_cell.length_c   1.000
_cell.angle_alpha   90.00
_cell.angle_beta   90.00
_cell.angle_gamma   90.00
#
_symmetry.space_group_name_H-M   'P 1'
#
loop_
_entity.id
_entity.type
_entity.pdbx_description
1 polymer ?
#
loop_
_entity_poly.entity_id
_entity_poly.type
_entity_poly.pdbx_seq_one_letter_code
_entity_poly.pdbx_strand_id
1 'polypeptide(L)'
;MNTKANGKSDDDCLFLEQVLDKLYDFGDSANSNVAQKDHQVEVVTFQDPRKKMKTKHTPTPDKIKLPQTKDKNSEQTEELSLEKARLEVHRFGITGYHKEQQRVFEQDRAIMLGARPPKKQYVNYKILQQQIKEKRLKDKEEVDPDLKTKKKKKNNPKDKKKPSTSGSGSGPSGQVGRFKNGMLILSSKEIQKIKGTKGRR
;
A
#
# COMPACT_ATOMS: atom_id res chain seq x y z
N MET A 1 33.07 -45.82 19.52
CA MET A 1 31.62 -45.95 19.76
C MET A 1 30.91 -45.71 18.43
N ASN A 2 30.48 -46.77 17.76
CA ASN A 2 29.77 -46.73 16.47
C ASN A 2 28.26 -46.53 16.70
N THR A 3 27.64 -45.53 16.10
CA THR A 3 26.18 -45.42 16.01
C THR A 3 25.73 -45.63 14.57
N LYS A 4 25.22 -46.83 14.27
CA LYS A 4 24.52 -47.13 13.03
C LYS A 4 23.14 -46.49 13.08
N ALA A 5 22.88 -45.51 12.21
CA ALA A 5 21.53 -45.03 11.94
C ALA A 5 20.82 -46.09 11.09
N ASN A 6 19.85 -46.80 11.67
CA ASN A 6 18.95 -47.68 10.93
C ASN A 6 17.93 -46.81 10.17
N GLY A 7 18.08 -46.71 8.86
CA GLY A 7 17.04 -46.21 7.96
C GLY A 7 15.92 -47.23 7.87
N LYS A 8 14.86 -47.03 8.66
CA LYS A 8 13.57 -47.65 8.38
C LYS A 8 12.91 -46.78 7.32
N SER A 9 12.86 -47.31 6.10
CA SER A 9 12.05 -46.76 5.01
C SER A 9 10.61 -46.68 5.47
N ASP A 10 10.01 -45.51 5.28
CA ASP A 10 8.70 -45.14 5.76
C ASP A 10 7.59 -45.95 5.06
N ASP A 11 7.18 -47.07 5.64
CA ASP A 11 6.03 -47.86 5.18
C ASP A 11 4.74 -47.00 5.10
N ASP A 12 4.65 -45.99 5.98
CA ASP A 12 3.59 -45.00 5.99
C ASP A 12 3.56 -44.14 4.70
N CYS A 13 4.72 -43.87 4.12
CA CYS A 13 4.81 -43.13 2.84
C CYS A 13 4.28 -43.97 1.68
N LEU A 14 4.62 -45.27 1.63
CA LEU A 14 4.12 -46.19 0.60
C LEU A 14 2.62 -46.41 0.72
N PHE A 15 2.10 -46.47 1.95
CA PHE A 15 0.67 -46.58 2.20
C PHE A 15 -0.10 -45.34 1.72
N LEU A 16 0.42 -44.14 2.00
CA LEU A 16 -0.20 -42.89 1.55
C LEU A 16 -0.18 -42.76 0.02
N GLU A 17 0.92 -43.17 -0.64
CA GLU A 17 1.02 -43.20 -2.10
C GLU A 17 -0.04 -44.13 -2.70
N GLN A 18 -0.18 -45.35 -2.15
CA GLN A 18 -1.18 -46.31 -2.61
C GLN A 18 -2.64 -45.86 -2.36
N VAL A 19 -2.90 -45.11 -1.29
CA VAL A 19 -4.23 -44.54 -1.00
C VAL A 19 -4.53 -43.39 -1.97
N LEU A 20 -3.54 -42.56 -2.29
CA LEU A 20 -3.70 -41.46 -3.24
C LEU A 20 -3.95 -41.96 -4.66
N ASP A 21 -3.27 -43.01 -5.12
CA ASP A 21 -3.52 -43.64 -6.41
C ASP A 21 -4.93 -44.23 -6.52
N LYS A 22 -5.48 -44.75 -5.41
CA LYS A 22 -6.85 -45.29 -5.37
C LYS A 22 -7.93 -44.22 -5.27
N LEU A 23 -7.63 -43.11 -4.59
CA LEU A 23 -8.62 -42.05 -4.33
C LEU A 23 -8.61 -40.97 -5.42
N TYR A 24 -7.51 -40.85 -6.15
CA TYR A 24 -7.32 -39.86 -7.20
C TYR A 24 -6.96 -40.55 -8.52
N ASP A 25 -7.99 -40.90 -9.28
CA ASP A 25 -7.85 -41.34 -10.67
C ASP A 25 -7.38 -40.16 -11.53
N PHE A 26 -6.07 -40.04 -11.72
CA PHE A 26 -5.46 -39.13 -12.69
C PHE A 26 -5.61 -39.67 -14.12
N GLY A 27 -6.83 -40.10 -14.50
CA GLY A 27 -7.24 -40.50 -15.84
C GLY A 27 -6.09 -40.79 -16.81
N ASP A 28 -5.47 -41.96 -16.66
CA ASP A 28 -4.50 -42.46 -17.64
C ASP A 28 -5.26 -42.70 -18.96
N SER A 29 -5.11 -41.76 -19.88
CA SER A 29 -5.65 -41.83 -21.24
C SER A 29 -4.84 -42.82 -22.07
N ALA A 30 -5.03 -44.10 -21.79
CA ALA A 30 -4.65 -45.18 -22.68
C ALA A 30 -5.81 -46.18 -22.73
N ASN A 31 -6.66 -46.00 -23.74
CA ASN A 31 -7.74 -46.91 -24.17
C ASN A 31 -9.01 -46.97 -23.31
N SER A 32 -9.89 -45.98 -23.48
CA SER A 32 -11.34 -46.25 -23.52
C SER A 32 -12.01 -45.36 -24.58
N ASN A 33 -12.66 -46.01 -25.55
CA ASN A 33 -13.57 -45.35 -26.50
C ASN A 33 -14.81 -44.89 -25.71
N VAL A 34 -14.80 -43.64 -25.23
CA VAL A 34 -15.99 -43.00 -24.65
C VAL A 34 -16.26 -41.74 -25.45
N ALA A 35 -17.29 -41.80 -26.28
CA ALA A 35 -17.78 -40.70 -27.08
C ALA A 35 -17.99 -39.45 -26.21
N GLN A 36 -17.24 -38.39 -26.52
CA GLN A 36 -17.44 -37.08 -25.91
C GLN A 36 -18.84 -36.60 -26.28
N LYS A 37 -19.75 -36.63 -25.31
CA LYS A 37 -21.01 -35.90 -25.43
C LYS A 37 -20.72 -34.44 -25.10
N ASP A 38 -20.76 -33.60 -26.12
CA ASP A 38 -20.71 -32.14 -25.99
C ASP A 38 -21.80 -31.70 -25.00
N HIS A 39 -21.39 -31.32 -23.79
CA HIS A 39 -22.29 -30.71 -22.83
C HIS A 39 -22.48 -29.25 -23.26
N GLN A 40 -23.55 -28.96 -24.00
CA GLN A 40 -23.97 -27.58 -24.25
C GLN A 40 -24.46 -26.97 -22.94
N VAL A 41 -23.68 -26.03 -22.40
CA VAL A 41 -24.05 -25.25 -21.21
C VAL A 41 -24.86 -24.05 -21.65
N GLU A 42 -26.13 -23.97 -21.24
CA GLU A 42 -26.97 -22.79 -21.46
C GLU A 42 -26.64 -21.72 -20.42
N VAL A 43 -25.97 -20.65 -20.85
CA VAL A 43 -25.65 -19.51 -19.99
C VAL A 43 -26.82 -18.54 -20.00
N VAL A 44 -27.70 -18.64 -19.00
CA VAL A 44 -28.76 -17.65 -18.78
C VAL A 44 -28.18 -16.43 -18.07
N THR A 45 -28.01 -15.33 -18.80
CA THR A 45 -27.61 -14.05 -18.20
C THR A 45 -28.84 -13.29 -17.70
N PHE A 46 -28.92 -13.04 -16.39
CA PHE A 46 -29.99 -12.22 -15.82
C PHE A 46 -29.68 -10.72 -16.02
N GLN A 47 -30.55 -10.01 -16.74
CA GLN A 47 -30.48 -8.55 -16.86
C GLN A 47 -31.33 -7.89 -15.76
N ASP A 48 -30.68 -7.16 -14.87
CA ASP A 48 -31.36 -6.41 -13.82
C ASP A 48 -32.18 -5.24 -14.43
N PRO A 49 -33.51 -5.23 -14.31
CA PRO A 49 -34.37 -4.22 -14.93
C PRO A 49 -34.13 -2.79 -14.41
N ARG A 50 -33.39 -2.63 -13.31
CA ARG A 50 -33.02 -1.31 -12.76
C ARG A 50 -31.76 -0.71 -13.38
N LYS A 51 -30.99 -1.47 -14.16
CA LYS A 51 -29.78 -0.98 -14.83
C LYS A 51 -30.08 -0.56 -16.28
N LYS A 52 -30.15 0.75 -16.53
CA LYS A 52 -30.23 1.28 -17.91
C LYS A 52 -28.94 0.95 -18.68
N MET A 53 -29.09 0.20 -19.78
CA MET A 53 -28.01 -0.16 -20.70
C MET A 53 -27.39 1.10 -21.32
N LYS A 54 -26.06 1.23 -21.23
CA LYS A 54 -25.33 2.15 -22.11
C LYS A 54 -25.21 1.50 -23.49
N THR A 55 -25.56 2.27 -24.50
CA THR A 55 -25.72 1.86 -25.90
C THR A 55 -24.40 1.38 -26.52
N LYS A 56 -24.47 0.18 -27.11
CA LYS A 56 -23.66 -0.43 -28.19
C LYS A 56 -22.12 -0.52 -28.03
N HIS A 57 -21.62 -1.75 -27.87
CA HIS A 57 -20.39 -2.20 -28.50
C HIS A 57 -20.65 -3.56 -29.19
N THR A 58 -20.47 -3.59 -30.51
CA THR A 58 -20.31 -4.80 -31.34
C THR A 58 -18.98 -5.49 -31.01
N PRO A 59 -18.87 -6.83 -31.06
CA PRO A 59 -17.63 -7.52 -30.76
C PRO A 59 -16.85 -7.86 -32.05
N THR A 60 -15.67 -7.26 -32.21
CA THR A 60 -14.55 -7.85 -32.95
C THR A 60 -13.33 -7.88 -32.03
N PRO A 61 -12.47 -8.91 -32.15
CA PRO A 61 -11.79 -9.48 -30.99
C PRO A 61 -10.43 -8.84 -30.77
N ASP A 62 -10.31 -8.00 -29.76
CA ASP A 62 -9.01 -7.54 -29.26
C ASP A 62 -8.89 -7.72 -27.75
N LYS A 63 -8.09 -8.74 -27.41
CA LYS A 63 -7.12 -8.78 -26.30
C LYS A 63 -7.30 -7.72 -25.21
N ILE A 64 -8.01 -8.04 -24.13
CA ILE A 64 -7.65 -7.54 -22.79
C ILE A 64 -7.90 -8.67 -21.78
N LYS A 65 -6.79 -9.29 -21.36
CA LYS A 65 -6.72 -10.21 -20.22
C LYS A 65 -7.03 -9.45 -18.92
N LEU A 66 -7.90 -10.02 -18.08
CA LEU A 66 -7.90 -9.72 -16.65
C LEU A 66 -6.56 -10.14 -16.03
N PRO A 67 -6.04 -9.45 -14.99
CA PRO A 67 -4.80 -9.86 -14.34
C PRO A 67 -5.07 -11.04 -13.40
N GLN A 68 -5.07 -12.24 -13.98
CA GLN A 68 -4.79 -13.46 -13.24
C GLN A 68 -3.28 -13.63 -13.16
N THR A 69 -2.78 -13.61 -11.93
CA THR A 69 -1.66 -14.40 -11.42
C THR A 69 -0.99 -15.34 -12.42
N LYS A 70 0.27 -15.03 -12.77
CA LYS A 70 1.40 -15.95 -12.97
C LYS A 70 2.54 -15.14 -13.59
N ASP A 71 3.66 -15.04 -12.88
CA ASP A 71 4.98 -15.09 -13.50
C ASP A 71 5.86 -15.97 -12.60
N LYS A 72 5.69 -17.28 -12.77
CA LYS A 72 6.77 -18.24 -12.50
C LYS A 72 7.66 -18.22 -13.74
N ASN A 73 8.63 -17.30 -13.78
CA ASN A 73 9.87 -17.34 -14.57
C ASN A 73 10.64 -16.02 -14.42
N SER A 74 11.39 -15.86 -13.33
CA SER A 74 12.52 -14.92 -13.25
C SER A 74 13.71 -15.55 -12.53
N GLU A 75 13.92 -16.84 -12.76
CA GLU A 75 14.81 -17.66 -11.95
C GLU A 75 16.30 -17.48 -12.27
N GLN A 76 16.72 -16.64 -13.23
CA GLN A 76 18.13 -16.67 -13.68
C GLN A 76 18.83 -15.33 -13.99
N THR A 77 18.21 -14.18 -13.74
CA THR A 77 18.93 -12.89 -13.75
C THR A 77 18.41 -11.98 -12.63
N GLU A 78 18.40 -12.50 -11.42
CA GLU A 78 18.27 -11.67 -10.22
C GLU A 78 19.65 -11.10 -9.88
N GLU A 79 20.10 -10.12 -10.66
CA GLU A 79 21.19 -9.25 -10.21
C GLU A 79 20.79 -8.69 -8.83
N LEU A 80 21.68 -8.84 -7.86
CA LEU A 80 21.49 -8.47 -6.46
C LEU A 80 21.29 -6.95 -6.35
N SER A 81 20.09 -6.48 -6.67
CA SER A 81 19.72 -5.09 -6.50
C SER A 81 19.80 -4.77 -5.01
N LEU A 82 20.56 -3.72 -4.67
CA LEU A 82 20.78 -3.32 -3.28
C LEU A 82 19.47 -3.15 -2.50
N GLU A 83 18.38 -2.77 -3.17
CA GLU A 83 17.06 -2.66 -2.54
C GLU A 83 16.46 -4.03 -2.19
N LYS A 84 16.59 -5.03 -3.05
CA LYS A 84 16.14 -6.40 -2.77
C LYS A 84 16.95 -7.01 -1.63
N ALA A 85 18.27 -6.90 -1.70
CA ALA A 85 19.17 -7.33 -0.63
C ALA A 85 18.84 -6.64 0.71
N ARG A 86 18.59 -5.32 0.71
CA ARG A 86 18.16 -4.59 1.90
C ARG A 86 16.84 -5.10 2.48
N LEU A 87 15.85 -5.40 1.65
CA LEU A 87 14.56 -5.93 2.09
C LEU A 87 14.65 -7.38 2.60
N GLU A 88 15.56 -8.18 2.04
CA GLU A 88 15.86 -9.53 2.49
C GLU A 88 16.58 -9.54 3.82
N VAL A 89 17.63 -8.72 3.97
CA VAL A 89 18.33 -8.52 5.25
C VAL A 89 17.34 -8.03 6.32
N HIS A 90 16.45 -7.09 5.98
CA HIS A 90 15.41 -6.65 6.91
C HIS A 90 14.45 -7.79 7.30
N ARG A 91 14.00 -8.63 6.34
CA ARG A 91 13.17 -9.81 6.62
C ARG A 91 13.90 -10.79 7.53
N PHE A 92 15.15 -11.12 7.21
CA PHE A 92 15.98 -12.05 7.97
C PHE A 92 16.23 -11.55 9.40
N GLY A 93 16.52 -10.25 9.57
CA GLY A 93 16.67 -9.65 10.89
C GLY A 93 15.41 -9.80 11.77
N ILE A 94 14.21 -9.79 11.18
CA ILE A 94 12.96 -9.96 11.92
C ILE A 94 12.78 -11.41 12.40
N THR A 95 13.20 -12.41 11.61
CA THR A 95 13.02 -13.83 11.94
C THR A 95 13.76 -14.28 13.20
N GLY A 96 14.73 -13.49 13.69
CA GLY A 96 15.47 -13.78 14.92
C GLY A 96 14.75 -13.38 16.22
N TYR A 97 13.64 -12.63 16.16
CA TYR A 97 12.93 -12.19 17.36
C TYR A 97 11.94 -13.23 17.91
N HIS A 98 11.57 -13.12 19.19
CA HIS A 98 10.47 -13.89 19.75
C HIS A 98 9.13 -13.55 19.07
N LYS A 99 8.21 -14.51 19.01
CA LYS A 99 6.96 -14.42 18.23
C LYS A 99 6.14 -13.15 18.47
N GLU A 100 6.10 -12.64 19.70
CA GLU A 100 5.36 -11.41 20.02
C GLU A 100 5.95 -10.18 19.32
N GLN A 101 7.27 -10.01 19.43
CA GLN A 101 8.01 -8.92 18.78
C GLN A 101 8.05 -9.12 17.26
N GLN A 102 8.24 -10.36 16.81
CA GLN A 102 8.26 -10.73 15.41
C GLN A 102 6.98 -10.28 14.69
N ARG A 103 5.80 -10.51 15.27
CA ARG A 103 4.51 -10.06 14.69
C ARG A 103 4.43 -8.55 14.51
N VAL A 104 4.92 -7.79 15.49
CA VAL A 104 4.94 -6.32 15.43
C VAL A 104 5.86 -5.85 14.29
N PHE A 105 7.07 -6.41 14.20
CA PHE A 105 7.99 -6.05 13.13
C PHE A 105 7.55 -6.54 11.75
N GLU A 106 6.90 -7.70 11.65
CA GLU A 106 6.30 -8.20 10.42
C GLU A 106 5.16 -7.29 9.95
N GLN A 107 4.35 -6.78 10.87
CA GLN A 107 3.33 -5.78 10.58
C GLN A 107 3.96 -4.48 10.05
N ASP A 108 5.01 -3.99 10.70
CA ASP A 108 5.73 -2.78 10.25
C ASP A 108 6.39 -3.00 8.88
N ARG A 109 6.98 -4.19 8.64
CA ARG A 109 7.51 -4.59 7.33
C ARG A 109 6.41 -4.60 6.28
N ALA A 110 5.24 -5.15 6.58
CA ALA A 110 4.11 -5.15 5.65
C ALA A 110 3.69 -3.71 5.32
N ILE A 111 3.63 -2.82 6.31
CA ILE A 111 3.33 -1.39 6.10
C ILE A 111 4.41 -0.72 5.24
N MET A 112 5.69 -1.01 5.48
CA MET A 112 6.81 -0.50 4.68
C MET A 112 6.72 -0.96 3.22
N LEU A 113 6.29 -2.21 2.99
CA LEU A 113 6.02 -2.77 1.66
C LEU A 113 4.72 -2.25 1.02
N GLY A 114 3.99 -1.36 1.70
CA GLY A 114 2.80 -0.68 1.17
C GLY A 114 1.47 -1.21 1.69
N ALA A 115 1.46 -2.15 2.65
CA ALA A 115 0.23 -2.56 3.30
C ALA A 115 -0.41 -1.38 4.06
N ARG A 116 -1.74 -1.40 4.18
CA ARG A 116 -2.49 -0.37 4.88
C ARG A 116 -2.21 -0.47 6.39
N PRO A 117 -1.83 0.64 7.07
CA PRO A 117 -1.67 0.65 8.52
C PRO A 117 -2.95 0.21 9.27
N PRO A 118 -2.81 -0.42 10.44
CA PRO A 118 -3.96 -0.80 11.27
C PRO A 118 -4.78 0.42 11.68
N LYS A 119 -6.09 0.22 11.85
CA LYS A 119 -6.98 1.29 12.33
C LYS A 119 -6.66 1.60 13.79
N LYS A 120 -6.73 2.89 14.16
CA LYS A 120 -6.60 3.33 15.55
C LYS A 120 -7.82 2.85 16.35
N GLN A 121 -7.59 2.39 17.58
CA GLN A 121 -8.67 2.05 18.52
C GLN A 121 -9.48 3.30 18.88
N TYR A 122 -10.79 3.11 19.11
CA TYR A 122 -11.64 4.20 19.57
C TYR A 122 -11.23 4.64 20.98
N VAL A 123 -11.16 5.96 21.18
CA VAL A 123 -10.84 6.58 22.46
C VAL A 123 -11.72 7.81 22.65
N ASN A 124 -12.16 8.07 23.88
CA ASN A 124 -12.92 9.27 24.21
C ASN A 124 -12.10 10.52 23.90
N TYR A 125 -12.73 11.54 23.33
CA TYR A 125 -12.07 12.76 22.90
C TYR A 125 -11.30 13.48 24.02
N LYS A 126 -11.84 13.55 25.23
CA LYS A 126 -11.17 14.20 26.37
C LYS A 126 -9.86 13.49 26.73
N ILE A 127 -9.87 12.15 26.72
CA ILE A 127 -8.69 11.32 26.98
C ILE A 127 -7.67 11.48 25.86
N LEU A 128 -8.11 11.46 24.60
CA LEU A 128 -7.22 11.67 23.44
C LEU A 128 -6.51 13.02 23.50
N GLN A 129 -7.22 14.08 23.90
CA GLN A 129 -6.61 15.41 24.08
C GLN A 129 -5.51 15.40 25.16
N GLN A 130 -5.73 14.73 26.28
CA GLN A 130 -4.75 14.59 27.36
C GLN A 130 -3.52 13.83 26.86
N GLN A 131 -3.70 12.68 26.21
CA GLN A 131 -2.60 11.90 25.62
C GLN A 131 -1.78 12.70 24.60
N ILE A 132 -2.42 13.54 23.78
CA ILE A 132 -1.71 14.42 22.85
C ILE A 132 -0.90 15.48 23.59
N LYS A 133 -1.42 16.05 24.68
CA LYS A 133 -0.68 17.01 25.52
C LYS A 133 0.53 16.34 26.18
N GLU A 134 0.34 15.17 26.79
CA GLU A 134 1.41 14.39 27.43
C GLU A 134 2.50 13.98 26.44
N LYS A 135 2.13 13.44 25.26
CA LYS A 135 3.11 13.09 24.21
C LYS A 135 3.92 14.30 23.76
N ARG A 136 3.28 15.46 23.58
CA ARG A 136 3.99 16.71 23.21
C ARG A 136 4.92 17.23 24.31
N LEU A 137 4.69 16.88 25.57
CA LEU A 137 5.58 17.22 26.68
C LEU A 137 6.76 16.24 26.72
N LYS A 138 6.49 14.94 26.65
CA LYS A 138 7.53 13.89 26.58
C LYS A 138 8.46 14.06 25.37
N ASP A 139 7.92 14.37 24.20
CA ASP A 139 8.70 14.66 22.99
C ASP A 139 9.60 15.92 23.13
N LYS A 140 9.35 16.82 24.09
CA LYS A 140 10.22 17.97 24.37
C LYS A 140 11.31 17.63 25.39
N GLU A 141 11.04 16.66 26.25
CA GLU A 141 11.93 16.19 27.30
C GLU A 141 12.92 15.15 26.77
N GLU A 142 12.47 14.19 25.95
CA GLU A 142 13.29 13.12 25.35
C GLU A 142 14.14 13.57 24.14
N VAL A 143 14.19 14.86 23.84
CA VAL A 143 15.12 15.40 22.82
C VAL A 143 16.49 15.60 23.48
N ASP A 144 17.11 14.49 23.85
CA ASP A 144 18.54 14.45 24.13
C ASP A 144 19.32 14.79 22.85
N PRO A 145 20.31 15.70 22.90
CA PRO A 145 21.00 16.19 21.71
C PRO A 145 22.01 15.19 21.10
N ASP A 146 22.17 13.98 21.65
CA ASP A 146 23.29 13.08 21.34
C ASP A 146 23.01 12.04 20.24
N LEU A 147 21.76 11.87 19.80
CA LEU A 147 21.38 10.94 18.72
C LEU A 147 21.15 11.63 17.36
N LYS A 148 22.00 12.60 17.02
CA LYS A 148 21.97 13.34 15.74
C LYS A 148 22.67 12.60 14.59
N THR A 149 22.26 11.38 14.23
CA THR A 149 22.78 10.74 13.00
C THR A 149 21.73 10.31 11.98
N LYS A 150 20.43 10.49 12.25
CA LYS A 150 19.41 10.37 11.21
C LYS A 150 18.48 11.56 11.27
N LYS A 151 18.62 12.48 10.31
CA LYS A 151 17.67 13.59 10.08
C LYS A 151 16.25 13.01 10.02
N LYS A 152 15.52 13.01 11.14
CA LYS A 152 14.09 12.72 11.19
C LYS A 152 13.42 13.75 10.28
N LYS A 153 13.14 13.38 9.04
CA LYS A 153 12.31 14.16 8.13
C LYS A 153 11.00 14.37 8.88
N LYS A 154 10.63 15.64 9.13
CA LYS A 154 9.39 15.99 9.83
C LYS A 154 8.25 15.20 9.20
N ASN A 155 7.71 14.22 9.93
CA ASN A 155 6.55 13.46 9.50
C ASN A 155 5.46 14.46 9.17
N ASN A 156 5.05 14.50 7.90
CA ASN A 156 3.94 15.35 7.48
C ASN A 156 2.69 14.70 8.10
N PRO A 157 2.04 15.31 9.10
CA PRO A 157 0.86 14.71 9.70
C PRO A 157 -0.24 14.69 8.64
N LYS A 158 -0.56 13.50 8.13
CA LYS A 158 -1.70 13.26 7.23
C LYS A 158 -3.05 13.69 7.84
N ASP A 159 -3.08 14.00 9.14
CA ASP A 159 -4.25 14.49 9.87
C ASP A 159 -4.18 15.98 10.25
N LYS A 160 -3.22 16.76 9.74
CA LYS A 160 -3.48 18.20 9.61
C LYS A 160 -4.49 18.31 8.49
N LYS A 161 -5.78 18.37 8.86
CA LYS A 161 -6.74 19.18 8.12
C LYS A 161 -5.93 20.38 7.66
N LYS A 162 -5.84 20.58 6.34
CA LYS A 162 -5.41 21.88 5.81
C LYS A 162 -6.12 22.87 6.73
N PRO A 163 -5.44 23.77 7.48
CA PRO A 163 -6.14 24.99 7.80
C PRO A 163 -6.70 25.37 6.45
N SER A 164 -8.03 25.43 6.30
CA SER A 164 -8.63 26.07 5.15
C SER A 164 -7.74 27.28 4.99
N THR A 165 -6.97 27.30 3.90
CA THR A 165 -6.31 28.51 3.47
C THR A 165 -7.52 29.42 3.47
N SER A 166 -7.66 30.21 4.53
CA SER A 166 -8.64 31.27 4.57
C SER A 166 -8.14 32.04 3.39
N GLY A 167 -8.83 31.81 2.28
CA GLY A 167 -8.52 32.44 1.03
C GLY A 167 -8.73 33.89 1.36
N SER A 168 -7.67 34.57 1.81
CA SER A 168 -7.46 35.94 1.47
C SER A 168 -7.60 35.91 -0.04
N GLY A 169 -8.79 36.29 -0.51
CA GLY A 169 -9.23 36.07 -1.87
C GLY A 169 -8.19 36.63 -2.81
N SER A 170 -7.29 35.77 -3.25
CA SER A 170 -6.34 36.06 -4.31
C SER A 170 -7.00 35.65 -5.62
N GLY A 171 -8.28 36.02 -5.78
CA GLY A 171 -8.83 36.26 -7.10
C GLY A 171 -8.26 37.59 -7.62
N PRO A 172 -8.24 37.83 -8.93
CA PRO A 172 -7.70 39.06 -9.51
C PRO A 172 -8.62 40.24 -9.19
N SER A 173 -8.57 40.74 -7.95
CA SER A 173 -9.42 41.82 -7.42
C SER A 173 -9.01 43.21 -7.95
N GLY A 174 -7.95 43.32 -8.75
CA GLY A 174 -7.37 44.63 -9.11
C GLY A 174 -6.88 45.43 -7.90
N GLN A 175 -6.80 44.79 -6.73
CA GLN A 175 -6.46 45.42 -5.47
C GLN A 175 -4.96 45.72 -5.42
N VAL A 176 -4.61 46.99 -5.22
CA VAL A 176 -3.23 47.45 -5.06
C VAL A 176 -2.80 47.26 -3.61
N GLY A 177 -1.91 46.30 -3.32
CA GLY A 177 -1.40 46.01 -1.98
C GLY A 177 -2.30 45.16 -1.09
N ARG A 178 -1.90 45.02 0.18
CA ARG A 178 -2.53 44.13 1.18
C ARG A 178 -3.11 44.93 2.32
N PHE A 179 -4.34 44.64 2.72
CA PHE A 179 -4.95 45.23 3.90
C PHE A 179 -4.58 44.40 5.15
N LYS A 180 -4.09 45.05 6.21
CA LYS A 180 -3.79 44.41 7.50
C LYS A 180 -4.15 45.38 8.63
N ASN A 181 -4.91 44.92 9.61
CA ASN A 181 -5.29 45.70 10.79
C ASN A 181 -5.91 47.07 10.45
N GLY A 182 -6.77 47.13 9.42
CA GLY A 182 -7.40 48.37 8.96
C GLY A 182 -6.51 49.30 8.13
N MET A 183 -5.26 48.94 7.85
CA MET A 183 -4.33 49.76 7.07
C MET A 183 -4.00 49.10 5.73
N LEU A 184 -3.93 49.90 4.66
CA LEU A 184 -3.41 49.47 3.36
C LEU A 184 -1.88 49.46 3.38
N ILE A 185 -1.29 48.30 3.14
CA ILE A 185 0.15 48.12 3.04
C ILE A 185 0.52 47.93 1.57
N LEU A 186 1.29 48.88 1.03
CA LEU A 186 1.83 48.84 -0.34
C LEU A 186 3.29 48.38 -0.32
N SER A 187 3.68 47.56 -1.29
CA SER A 187 5.09 47.24 -1.52
C SER A 187 5.82 48.38 -2.25
N SER A 188 7.14 48.50 -2.08
CA SER A 188 7.94 49.52 -2.78
C SER A 188 7.77 49.47 -4.30
N LYS A 189 7.57 48.26 -4.87
CA LYS A 189 7.32 48.06 -6.30
C LYS A 189 5.96 48.61 -6.74
N GLU A 190 4.91 48.42 -5.94
CA GLU A 190 3.58 49.00 -6.23
C GLU A 190 3.61 50.52 -6.13
N ILE A 191 4.31 51.06 -5.11
CA ILE A 191 4.50 52.50 -4.93
C ILE A 191 5.22 53.09 -6.15
N GLN A 192 6.29 52.43 -6.64
CA GLN A 192 7.02 52.84 -7.84
C GLN A 192 6.13 52.80 -9.10
N LYS A 193 5.27 51.79 -9.26
CA LYS A 193 4.31 51.72 -10.39
C LYS A 193 3.30 52.87 -10.35
N ILE A 194 2.78 53.20 -9.17
CA ILE A 194 1.84 54.31 -8.97
C ILE A 194 2.54 55.66 -9.22
N LYS A 195 3.80 55.82 -8.79
CA LYS A 195 4.55 57.06 -8.96
C LYS A 195 5.00 57.27 -10.42
N GLY A 196 5.43 56.22 -11.10
CA GLY A 196 5.94 56.28 -12.47
C GLY A 196 4.87 56.59 -13.53
N THR A 197 3.60 56.31 -13.24
CA THR A 197 2.47 56.64 -14.14
C THR A 197 2.04 58.10 -14.06
N LYS A 198 2.29 58.79 -12.94
CA LYS A 198 1.89 60.19 -12.72
C LYS A 198 2.71 61.21 -13.51
N GLY A 199 3.93 60.86 -13.94
CA GLY A 199 4.83 61.73 -14.72
C GLY A 199 4.77 61.55 -16.25
N ARG A 200 3.75 60.85 -16.75
CA ARG A 200 3.59 60.52 -18.19
C ARG A 200 2.37 61.20 -18.84
N ARG A 201 1.85 62.27 -18.23
CA ARG A 201 0.86 63.17 -18.83
C ARG A 201 1.51 64.51 -19.12
#